data_AF-X1JXR7-F1
#
_entry.id   AF-X1JXR7-F1
#
_cell.length_a   1.000
_cell.length_b   1.000
_cell.length_c   1.000
_cell.angle_alpha   90.00
_cell.angle_beta   90.00
_cell.angle_gamma   90.00
#
_symmetry.space_group_name_H-M   'P 1'
#
loop_
_entity.id
_entity.type
_entity.pdbx_description
1 polymer ?
#
loop_
_entity_poly.entity_id
_entity_poly.type
_entity_poly.pdbx_seq_one_letter_code
_entity_poly.pdbx_strand_id
1 'polypeptide(L)'
;PSEIITAKSSELSGLELTAPVTRLDDYWFELEVARQTVLEHFGVATLDGYGCAHLPLAIRAAGAIIYYIQETQKGVLGQLTRLSTYSADSFMALDVQTQRNLELFQSGRLGTTGGSLLSIIDLTKTAIGGRLLKRWLGQPLLDITELAKRQDAISWFCDETLPRNQTISRLGEVADIERLINRVKSGIATPRELVTLRRSLEVIPELRQLLGRPIDWLKAQLKPCPELVALISEAIVEQ
;
A
#
# COMPACT_ATOMS: atom_id res chain seq x y z
N PRO A 1 5.54 -4.57 -11.74
CA PRO A 1 5.18 -3.14 -11.86
C PRO A 1 4.47 -2.91 -13.20
N SER A 2 3.69 -1.84 -13.37
CA SER A 2 3.04 -1.51 -14.64
C SER A 2 3.98 -0.83 -15.65
N GLU A 3 5.11 -0.32 -15.18
CA GLU A 3 6.17 0.33 -15.95
C GLU A 3 7.50 0.13 -15.22
N ILE A 4 8.62 0.05 -15.96
CA ILE A 4 9.97 -0.13 -15.43
C ILE A 4 10.84 1.03 -15.88
N ILE A 5 11.48 1.71 -14.92
CA ILE A 5 12.38 2.84 -15.19
C ILE A 5 13.82 2.36 -15.05
N THR A 6 14.67 2.67 -16.03
CA THR A 6 16.06 2.23 -16.07
C THR A 6 16.99 3.29 -16.65
N ALA A 7 18.30 3.16 -16.41
CA ALA A 7 19.31 4.02 -17.02
C ALA A 7 19.51 3.63 -18.50
N LYS A 8 19.91 4.58 -19.36
CA LYS A 8 20.18 4.32 -20.78
C LYS A 8 21.27 3.25 -20.95
N SER A 9 22.31 3.27 -20.12
CA SER A 9 23.40 2.29 -20.16
C SER A 9 23.08 0.94 -19.54
N SER A 10 21.93 0.78 -18.88
CA SER A 10 21.60 -0.49 -18.21
C SER A 10 21.36 -1.61 -19.23
N GLU A 11 22.11 -2.70 -19.04
CA GLU A 11 21.85 -3.96 -19.73
C GLU A 11 20.70 -4.68 -19.05
N LEU A 12 19.65 -4.93 -19.82
CA LEU A 12 18.46 -5.65 -19.37
C LEU A 12 18.37 -7.07 -19.96
N SER A 13 19.43 -7.47 -20.67
CA SER A 13 19.59 -8.78 -21.30
C SER A 13 19.42 -9.89 -20.27
N GLY A 14 18.47 -10.81 -20.46
CA GLY A 14 18.24 -11.93 -19.55
C GLY A 14 17.27 -11.66 -18.39
N LEU A 15 16.70 -10.46 -18.29
CA LEU A 15 15.58 -10.20 -17.39
C LEU A 15 14.26 -10.49 -18.13
N GLU A 16 13.41 -11.35 -17.57
CA GLU A 16 12.03 -11.54 -18.06
C GLU A 16 11.18 -10.31 -17.69
N LEU A 17 11.29 -9.25 -18.49
CA LEU A 17 10.55 -8.01 -18.25
C LEU A 17 9.11 -8.15 -18.75
N THR A 18 8.16 -8.03 -17.82
CA THR A 18 6.72 -8.15 -18.11
C THR A 18 6.01 -6.80 -18.26
N ALA A 19 6.76 -5.69 -18.28
CA ALA A 19 6.22 -4.33 -18.32
C ALA A 19 7.02 -3.43 -19.27
N PRO A 20 6.40 -2.36 -19.81
CA PRO A 20 7.09 -1.38 -20.65
C PRO A 20 8.27 -0.73 -19.91
N VAL A 21 9.35 -0.49 -20.65
CA VAL A 21 10.60 0.06 -20.12
C VAL A 21 10.78 1.50 -20.60
N THR A 22 10.94 2.41 -19.65
CA THR A 22 11.27 3.81 -19.89
C THR A 22 12.72 4.06 -19.49
N ARG A 23 13.52 4.56 -20.44
CA ARG A 23 14.94 4.83 -20.24
C ARG A 23 15.18 6.30 -19.92
N LEU A 24 15.76 6.58 -18.76
CA LEU A 24 16.21 7.91 -18.38
C LEU A 24 17.71 8.05 -18.60
N ASP A 25 18.16 9.30 -18.66
CA ASP A 25 19.58 9.60 -18.68
C ASP A 25 20.30 9.04 -17.44
N ASP A 26 21.50 8.52 -17.65
CA ASP A 26 22.30 7.87 -16.59
C ASP A 26 22.61 8.84 -15.44
N TYR A 27 22.68 10.14 -15.75
CA TYR A 27 22.82 11.22 -14.78
C TYR A 27 21.85 11.10 -13.59
N TRP A 28 20.59 10.71 -13.84
CA TRP A 28 19.57 10.57 -12.79
C TRP A 28 19.75 9.34 -11.89
N PHE A 29 20.62 8.41 -12.30
CA PHE A 29 21.01 7.24 -11.53
C PHE A 29 22.39 7.39 -10.89
N GLU A 30 23.06 8.54 -11.03
CA GLU A 30 24.27 8.83 -10.28
C GLU A 30 23.95 8.98 -8.79
N LEU A 31 24.81 8.43 -7.92
CA LEU A 31 24.50 8.34 -6.49
C LEU A 31 24.28 9.70 -5.85
N GLU A 32 25.14 10.66 -6.14
CA GLU A 32 25.09 11.99 -5.53
C GLU A 32 23.86 12.78 -6.01
N VAL A 33 23.57 12.73 -7.32
CA VAL A 33 22.38 13.34 -7.91
C VAL A 33 21.11 12.74 -7.31
N ALA A 34 20.99 11.41 -7.32
CA ALA A 34 19.83 10.73 -6.78
C ALA A 34 19.66 10.96 -5.27
N ARG A 35 20.77 10.97 -4.50
CA ARG A 35 20.75 11.29 -3.08
C ARG A 35 20.21 12.69 -2.85
N GLN A 36 20.72 13.69 -3.57
CA GLN A 36 20.28 15.07 -3.46
C GLN A 36 18.79 15.21 -3.80
N THR A 37 18.34 14.60 -4.91
CA THR A 37 16.92 14.59 -5.30
C THR A 37 16.02 14.03 -4.20
N VAL A 38 16.42 12.93 -3.55
CA VAL A 38 15.65 12.34 -2.44
C VAL A 38 15.63 13.27 -1.22
N LEU A 39 16.77 13.84 -0.84
CA LEU A 39 16.87 14.76 0.30
C LEU A 39 16.01 16.01 0.10
N GLU A 40 16.09 16.63 -1.08
CA GLU A 40 15.31 17.82 -1.44
C GLU A 40 13.82 17.53 -1.44
N HIS A 41 13.39 16.42 -2.06
CA HIS A 41 11.99 16.04 -2.14
C HIS A 41 11.36 15.82 -0.75
N PHE A 42 12.06 15.15 0.16
CA PHE A 42 11.57 14.88 1.52
C PHE A 42 11.89 15.99 2.53
N GLY A 43 12.67 17.01 2.16
CA GLY A 43 13.06 18.12 3.03
C GLY A 43 13.87 17.69 4.24
N VAL A 44 14.75 16.69 4.09
CA VAL A 44 15.59 16.15 5.17
C VAL A 44 17.07 16.36 4.91
N ALA A 45 17.87 16.41 5.99
CA ALA A 45 19.33 16.53 5.88
C ALA A 45 20.04 15.19 5.62
N THR A 46 19.45 14.08 6.05
CA THR A 46 20.06 12.74 5.99
C THR A 46 19.01 11.68 5.69
N LEU A 47 19.45 10.56 5.10
CA LEU A 47 18.59 9.41 4.81
C LEU A 47 18.57 8.35 5.92
N ASP A 48 19.26 8.59 7.05
CA ASP A 48 19.32 7.64 8.17
C ASP A 48 17.94 7.36 8.77
N GLY A 49 17.09 8.38 8.90
CA GLY A 49 15.71 8.23 9.38
C GLY A 49 14.80 7.39 8.45
N TYR A 50 15.24 7.16 7.21
CA TYR A 50 14.55 6.30 6.24
C TYR A 50 15.18 4.90 6.13
N GLY A 51 16.32 4.66 6.81
CA GLY A 51 17.05 3.39 6.82
C GLY A 51 17.76 3.05 5.51
N CYS A 52 17.81 3.95 4.51
CA CYS A 52 18.47 3.70 3.22
C CYS A 52 19.85 4.33 3.08
N ALA A 53 20.35 5.07 4.07
CA ALA A 53 21.60 5.84 3.95
C ALA A 53 22.80 5.00 3.45
N HIS A 54 22.84 3.72 3.82
CA HIS A 54 23.87 2.74 3.47
C HIS A 54 23.54 1.88 2.23
N LEU A 55 22.44 2.14 1.53
CA LEU A 55 21.94 1.35 0.38
C LEU A 55 22.03 2.16 -0.93
N PRO A 56 23.22 2.30 -1.54
CA PRO A 56 23.43 3.20 -2.67
C PRO A 56 22.58 2.86 -3.89
N LEU A 57 22.32 1.58 -4.19
CA LEU A 57 21.46 1.18 -5.31
C LEU A 57 19.99 1.56 -5.07
N ALA A 58 19.52 1.45 -3.83
CA ALA A 58 18.16 1.86 -3.46
C ALA A 58 17.99 3.38 -3.59
N ILE A 59 19.00 4.15 -3.16
CA ILE A 59 19.01 5.62 -3.30
C ILE A 59 18.96 6.02 -4.77
N ARG A 60 19.80 5.41 -5.63
CA ARG A 60 19.82 5.66 -7.08
C ARG A 60 18.46 5.42 -7.73
N ALA A 61 17.86 4.27 -7.45
CA ALA A 61 16.53 3.94 -7.97
C ALA A 61 15.45 4.91 -7.47
N ALA A 62 15.47 5.26 -6.18
CA ALA A 62 14.51 6.20 -5.60
C ALA A 62 14.61 7.60 -6.22
N GLY A 63 15.82 8.14 -6.37
CA GLY A 63 16.04 9.45 -6.99
C GLY A 63 15.56 9.50 -8.44
N ALA A 64 15.87 8.47 -9.24
CA ALA A 64 15.40 8.36 -10.62
C ALA A 64 13.87 8.29 -10.72
N ILE A 65 13.21 7.55 -9.81
CA ILE A 65 11.74 7.47 -9.75
C ILE A 65 11.13 8.83 -9.40
N ILE A 66 11.68 9.53 -8.40
CA ILE A 66 11.20 10.86 -7.99
C ILE A 66 11.30 11.84 -9.17
N TYR A 67 12.45 11.87 -9.85
CA TYR A 67 12.64 12.69 -11.04
C TYR A 67 11.62 12.35 -12.14
N TYR A 68 11.41 11.05 -12.41
CA TYR A 68 10.43 10.63 -13.42
C TYR A 68 9.01 11.11 -13.12
N ILE A 69 8.58 10.96 -11.87
CA ILE A 69 7.26 11.42 -11.42
C ILE A 69 7.16 12.95 -11.53
N GLN A 70 8.23 13.67 -11.20
CA GLN A 70 8.28 15.13 -11.32
C GLN A 70 8.08 15.59 -12.77
N GLU A 71 8.71 14.93 -13.73
CA GLU A 71 8.58 15.27 -15.15
C GLU A 71 7.22 14.87 -15.74
N THR A 72 6.68 13.72 -15.36
CA THR A 72 5.46 13.17 -15.95
C THR A 72 4.17 13.57 -15.25
N GLN A 73 4.22 13.90 -13.95
CA GLN A 73 3.05 14.10 -13.10
C GLN A 73 3.26 15.23 -12.09
N LYS A 74 3.40 16.47 -12.60
CA LYS A 74 3.71 17.69 -11.82
C LYS A 74 2.77 17.99 -10.64
N GLY A 75 1.57 17.41 -10.58
CA GLY A 75 0.62 17.56 -9.47
C GLY A 75 0.61 16.42 -8.43
N VAL A 76 1.28 15.30 -8.69
CA VAL A 76 1.23 14.10 -7.84
C VAL A 76 2.44 14.02 -6.91
N LEU A 77 3.55 14.70 -7.25
CA LEU A 77 4.81 14.59 -6.51
C LEU A 77 4.65 14.92 -5.02
N GLY A 78 3.89 15.97 -4.68
CA GLY A 78 3.59 16.35 -3.28
C GLY A 78 2.83 15.31 -2.47
N GLN A 79 2.29 14.26 -3.10
CA GLN A 79 1.61 13.16 -2.41
C GLN A 79 2.58 12.07 -1.94
N LEU A 80 3.79 12.00 -2.52
CA LEU A 80 4.86 11.10 -2.11
C LEU A 80 5.49 11.61 -0.82
N THR A 81 4.83 11.35 0.30
CA THR A 81 5.15 11.93 1.62
C THR A 81 6.04 11.05 2.48
N ARG A 82 6.26 9.80 2.08
CA ARG A 82 7.04 8.85 2.87
C ARG A 82 7.87 7.95 1.97
N LEU A 83 9.13 7.77 2.37
CA LEU A 83 10.00 6.69 1.93
C LEU A 83 10.09 5.66 3.07
N SER A 84 10.22 4.38 2.73
CA SER A 84 10.52 3.34 3.72
C SER A 84 11.45 2.33 3.08
N THR A 85 12.53 1.99 3.76
CA THR A 85 13.31 0.82 3.41
C THR A 85 12.61 -0.45 3.85
N TYR A 86 12.71 -1.47 3.01
CA TYR A 86 12.40 -2.83 3.39
C TYR A 86 13.70 -3.63 3.31
N SER A 87 13.99 -4.42 4.34
CA SER A 87 15.03 -5.44 4.24
C SER A 87 14.42 -6.69 3.61
N ALA A 88 15.19 -7.36 2.77
CA ALA A 88 14.87 -8.73 2.37
C ALA A 88 14.84 -9.69 3.57
N ASP A 89 15.45 -9.33 4.71
CA ASP A 89 15.46 -10.16 5.92
C ASP A 89 14.14 -10.11 6.71
N SER A 90 13.28 -9.12 6.44
CA SER A 90 11.99 -8.99 7.13
C SER A 90 10.91 -9.90 6.56
N PHE A 91 11.12 -10.41 5.34
CA PHE A 91 10.16 -11.20 4.60
C PHE A 91 10.82 -12.40 3.92
N MET A 92 10.07 -13.47 3.72
CA MET A 92 10.56 -14.59 2.93
C MET A 92 10.77 -14.14 1.49
N ALA A 93 11.99 -14.29 0.97
CA ALA A 93 12.28 -14.07 -0.43
C ALA A 93 11.58 -15.15 -1.27
N LEU A 94 10.64 -14.75 -2.12
CA LEU A 94 9.96 -15.60 -3.08
C LEU A 94 10.33 -15.13 -4.48
N ASP A 95 11.15 -15.92 -5.18
CA ASP A 95 11.45 -15.65 -6.58
C ASP A 95 10.20 -15.83 -7.47
N VAL A 96 10.26 -15.26 -8.67
CA VAL A 96 9.12 -15.24 -9.61
C VAL A 96 8.68 -16.65 -9.99
N GLN A 97 9.61 -17.60 -10.15
CA GLN A 97 9.28 -18.98 -10.50
C GLN A 97 8.55 -19.67 -9.35
N THR A 98 8.99 -19.46 -8.11
CA THR A 98 8.31 -19.94 -6.91
C THR A 98 6.90 -19.36 -6.81
N GLN A 99 6.71 -18.06 -7.01
CA GLN A 99 5.38 -17.43 -6.98
C GLN A 99 4.44 -17.99 -8.07
N ARG A 100 4.97 -18.29 -9.26
CA ARG A 100 4.22 -18.91 -10.37
C ARG A 100 3.88 -20.37 -10.07
N ASN A 101 4.83 -21.16 -9.58
CA ASN A 101 4.64 -22.57 -9.24
C ASN A 101 3.61 -22.77 -8.11
N LEU A 102 3.56 -21.83 -7.16
CA LEU A 102 2.57 -21.79 -6.09
C LEU A 102 1.23 -21.17 -6.53
N GLU A 103 1.13 -20.68 -7.77
CA GLU A 103 -0.04 -20.00 -8.34
C GLU A 103 -0.60 -18.91 -7.39
N LEU A 104 0.27 -18.11 -6.76
CA LEU A 104 -0.15 -17.18 -5.69
C LEU A 104 -1.16 -16.14 -6.20
N PHE A 105 -0.94 -15.62 -7.41
CA PHE A 105 -1.71 -14.49 -7.95
C PHE A 105 -2.44 -14.81 -9.26
N GLN A 106 -1.95 -15.78 -10.04
CA GLN A 106 -2.48 -16.18 -11.34
C GLN A 106 -2.32 -17.70 -11.49
N SER A 107 -3.29 -18.37 -12.14
CA SER A 107 -3.17 -19.81 -12.41
C SER A 107 -2.36 -20.09 -13.68
N GLY A 108 -1.53 -21.13 -13.65
CA GLY A 108 -0.57 -21.46 -14.70
C GLY A 108 -1.19 -21.98 -16.00
N ARG A 109 -2.43 -22.45 -15.98
CA ARG A 109 -3.07 -23.08 -17.16
C ARG A 109 -3.64 -22.12 -18.19
N LEU A 110 -3.93 -20.86 -17.84
CA LEU A 110 -4.55 -19.89 -18.75
C LEU A 110 -4.17 -18.42 -18.52
N GLY A 111 -3.31 -18.10 -17.53
CA GLY A 111 -3.05 -16.70 -17.17
C GLY A 111 -4.28 -15.96 -16.65
N THR A 112 -5.38 -16.68 -16.41
CA THR A 112 -6.61 -16.16 -15.83
C THR A 112 -6.45 -16.09 -14.31
N THR A 113 -7.15 -15.14 -13.68
CA THR A 113 -7.18 -14.99 -12.22
C THR A 113 -7.92 -16.13 -11.53
N GLY A 114 -8.77 -16.87 -12.26
CA GLY A 114 -9.48 -18.02 -11.74
C GLY A 114 -8.54 -19.18 -11.42
N GLY A 115 -8.50 -19.59 -10.15
CA GLY A 115 -7.75 -20.77 -9.70
C GLY A 115 -6.47 -20.45 -8.91
N SER A 116 -6.08 -19.19 -8.78
CA SER A 116 -4.94 -18.79 -7.94
C SER A 116 -5.29 -18.82 -6.45
N LEU A 117 -4.28 -18.94 -5.58
CA LEU A 117 -4.48 -18.87 -4.12
C LEU A 117 -5.24 -17.59 -3.73
N LEU A 118 -4.79 -16.44 -4.24
CA LEU A 118 -5.46 -15.15 -3.99
C LEU A 118 -6.93 -15.19 -4.37
N SER A 119 -7.29 -15.77 -5.53
CA SER A 119 -8.69 -15.84 -5.96
C SER A 119 -9.59 -16.67 -5.05
N ILE A 120 -9.01 -17.64 -4.32
CA ILE A 120 -9.74 -18.51 -3.40
C ILE A 120 -9.93 -17.83 -2.04
N ILE A 121 -8.90 -17.15 -1.54
CA ILE A 121 -8.90 -16.62 -0.16
C ILE A 121 -9.32 -15.14 -0.07
N ASP A 122 -9.32 -14.39 -1.18
CA ASP A 122 -9.73 -13.00 -1.18
C ASP A 122 -11.25 -12.87 -1.10
N LEU A 123 -11.75 -12.95 0.13
CA LEU A 123 -13.14 -12.66 0.52
C LEU A 123 -13.25 -11.29 1.21
N THR A 124 -12.28 -10.41 0.98
CA THR A 124 -12.21 -9.11 1.64
C THR A 124 -13.40 -8.22 1.25
N LYS A 125 -13.82 -7.34 2.16
CA LYS A 125 -14.97 -6.44 1.95
C LYS A 125 -14.59 -5.07 1.41
N THR A 126 -13.30 -4.76 1.37
CA THR A 126 -12.78 -3.47 0.91
C THR A 126 -11.65 -3.68 -0.10
N ALA A 127 -11.56 -2.78 -1.08
CA ALA A 127 -10.49 -2.84 -2.09
C ALA A 127 -9.09 -2.69 -1.46
N ILE A 128 -8.95 -1.86 -0.42
CA ILE A 128 -7.71 -1.76 0.37
C ILE A 128 -7.36 -3.08 1.08
N GLY A 129 -8.36 -3.83 1.55
CA GLY A 129 -8.18 -5.15 2.16
C GLY A 129 -7.62 -6.17 1.18
N GLY A 130 -8.21 -6.26 -0.03
CA GLY A 130 -7.71 -7.15 -1.07
C GLY A 130 -6.28 -6.81 -1.52
N ARG A 131 -5.99 -5.50 -1.68
CA ARG A 131 -4.61 -5.03 -1.96
C ARG A 131 -3.63 -5.41 -0.85
N LEU A 132 -4.03 -5.31 0.41
CA LEU A 132 -3.22 -5.70 1.56
C LEU A 132 -2.97 -7.21 1.59
N LEU A 133 -4.02 -8.03 1.38
CA LEU A 133 -3.92 -9.49 1.33
C LEU A 133 -2.98 -9.95 0.22
N LYS A 134 -3.13 -9.39 -0.98
CA LYS A 134 -2.22 -9.63 -2.12
C LYS A 134 -0.77 -9.31 -1.75
N ARG A 135 -0.54 -8.17 -1.07
CA ARG A 135 0.80 -7.79 -0.60
C ARG A 135 1.37 -8.81 0.40
N TRP A 136 0.56 -9.24 1.38
CA TRP A 136 1.00 -10.23 2.38
C TRP A 136 1.36 -11.58 1.77
N LEU A 137 0.62 -12.05 0.76
CA LEU A 137 0.96 -13.29 0.06
C LEU A 137 2.32 -13.20 -0.68
N GLY A 138 2.64 -12.03 -1.24
CA GLY A 138 3.92 -11.81 -1.93
C GLY A 138 5.08 -11.48 -1.00
N GLN A 139 4.79 -11.17 0.27
CA GLN A 139 5.76 -10.77 1.27
C GLN A 139 5.45 -11.47 2.61
N PRO A 140 5.66 -12.81 2.71
CA PRO A 140 5.42 -13.53 3.95
C PRO A 140 6.36 -13.01 5.04
N LEU A 141 5.85 -12.76 6.25
CA LEU A 141 6.66 -12.27 7.37
C LEU A 141 7.62 -13.35 7.89
N LEU A 142 8.81 -12.93 8.34
CA LEU A 142 9.75 -13.77 9.10
C LEU A 142 9.75 -13.46 10.61
N ASP A 143 9.17 -12.32 11.03
CA ASP A 143 9.06 -11.96 12.44
C ASP A 143 7.96 -12.77 13.14
N ILE A 144 8.38 -13.64 14.05
CA ILE A 144 7.50 -14.51 14.85
C ILE A 144 6.53 -13.70 15.72
N THR A 145 6.96 -12.54 16.23
CA THR A 145 6.13 -11.69 17.09
C THR A 145 4.95 -11.12 16.32
N GLU A 146 5.19 -10.61 15.11
CA GLU A 146 4.13 -10.10 14.23
C GLU A 146 3.25 -11.23 13.66
N LEU A 147 3.81 -12.42 13.41
CA LEU A 147 3.03 -13.61 13.05
C LEU A 147 2.06 -14.02 14.17
N ALA A 148 2.56 -14.16 15.41
CA ALA A 148 1.74 -14.51 16.57
C ALA A 148 0.61 -13.49 16.79
N LYS A 149 0.92 -12.20 16.70
CA LYS A 149 -0.07 -11.12 16.81
C LYS A 149 -1.18 -11.19 15.75
N ARG A 150 -0.85 -11.61 14.52
CA ARG A 150 -1.85 -11.87 13.46
C ARG A 150 -2.68 -13.13 13.76
N GLN A 151 -2.03 -14.19 14.24
CA GLN A 151 -2.71 -15.44 14.61
C GLN A 151 -3.69 -15.23 15.77
N ASP A 152 -3.30 -14.47 16.80
CA ASP A 152 -4.19 -14.08 17.90
C ASP A 152 -5.43 -13.32 17.39
N ALA A 153 -5.23 -12.44 16.39
CA ALA A 153 -6.34 -11.73 15.79
C ALA A 153 -7.29 -12.64 15.01
N ILE A 154 -6.74 -13.59 14.24
CA ILE A 154 -7.53 -14.59 13.53
C ILE A 154 -8.31 -15.47 14.53
N SER A 155 -7.63 -15.98 15.57
CA SER A 155 -8.26 -16.82 16.59
C SER A 155 -9.43 -16.10 17.26
N TRP A 156 -9.23 -14.84 17.67
CA TRP A 156 -10.29 -14.06 18.29
C TRP A 156 -11.51 -13.90 17.37
N PHE A 157 -11.32 -13.60 16.08
CA PHE A 157 -12.44 -13.53 15.13
C PHE A 157 -13.06 -14.90 14.81
N CYS A 158 -12.30 -15.99 14.90
CA CYS A 158 -12.83 -17.35 14.77
C CYS A 158 -13.76 -17.69 15.94
N ASP A 159 -13.35 -17.37 17.16
CA ASP A 159 -14.07 -17.65 18.41
C ASP A 159 -15.28 -16.72 18.58
N GLU A 160 -15.12 -15.42 18.31
CA GLU A 160 -16.13 -14.39 18.50
C GLU A 160 -16.99 -14.16 17.24
N THR A 161 -17.92 -15.08 16.99
CA THR A 161 -18.74 -15.09 15.76
C THR A 161 -19.61 -13.84 15.58
N LEU A 162 -20.23 -13.32 16.64
CA LEU A 162 -21.09 -12.14 16.55
C LEU A 162 -20.27 -10.87 16.21
N PRO A 163 -19.21 -10.52 16.97
CA PRO A 163 -18.30 -9.42 16.59
C PRO A 163 -17.68 -9.55 15.21
N ARG A 164 -17.32 -10.78 14.78
CA ARG A 164 -16.83 -11.04 13.42
C ARG A 164 -17.85 -10.62 12.37
N ASN A 165 -19.08 -11.10 12.47
CA ASN A 165 -20.11 -10.83 11.46
C ASN A 165 -20.47 -9.34 11.40
N GLN A 166 -20.55 -8.67 12.56
CA GLN A 166 -20.77 -7.23 12.64
C GLN A 166 -19.61 -6.45 12.00
N THR A 167 -18.36 -6.85 12.27
CA THR A 167 -17.17 -6.23 11.68
C THR A 167 -17.16 -6.39 10.15
N ILE A 168 -17.49 -7.58 9.65
CA ILE A 168 -17.60 -7.84 8.20
C ILE A 168 -18.67 -6.95 7.56
N SER A 169 -19.84 -6.83 8.19
CA SER A 169 -20.92 -5.96 7.69
C SER A 169 -20.46 -4.51 7.60
N ARG A 170 -19.86 -3.99 8.68
CA ARG A 170 -19.37 -2.61 8.74
C ARG A 170 -18.26 -2.32 7.76
N LEU A 171 -17.30 -3.23 7.58
CA LEU A 171 -16.28 -3.08 6.55
C LEU A 171 -16.87 -3.09 5.13
N GLY A 172 -18.01 -3.72 4.90
CA GLY A 172 -18.72 -3.67 3.61
C GLY A 172 -19.29 -2.29 3.26
N GLU A 173 -19.50 -1.43 4.25
CA GLU A 173 -19.97 -0.04 4.07
C GLU A 173 -18.81 0.93 3.75
N VAL A 174 -17.56 0.49 3.95
CA VAL A 174 -16.36 1.32 3.76
C VAL A 174 -15.97 1.34 2.29
N ALA A 175 -15.97 2.53 1.69
CA ALA A 175 -15.50 2.73 0.32
C ALA A 175 -13.97 2.60 0.20
N ASP A 176 -13.43 2.72 -1.02
CA ASP A 176 -11.98 2.79 -1.24
C ASP A 176 -11.43 4.14 -0.76
N ILE A 177 -11.22 4.25 0.56
CA ILE A 177 -10.75 5.46 1.24
C ILE A 177 -9.40 5.92 0.68
N GLU A 178 -8.48 5.01 0.36
CA GLU A 178 -7.17 5.35 -0.20
C GLU A 178 -7.33 6.10 -1.54
N ARG A 179 -8.20 5.60 -2.41
CA ARG A 179 -8.53 6.27 -3.68
C ARG A 179 -9.16 7.64 -3.44
N LEU A 180 -10.11 7.74 -2.51
CA LEU A 180 -10.80 9.00 -2.20
C LEU A 180 -9.81 10.05 -1.65
N ILE A 181 -8.94 9.67 -0.71
CA ILE A 181 -7.92 10.56 -0.14
C ILE A 181 -6.97 11.07 -1.24
N ASN A 182 -6.52 10.21 -2.15
CA ASN A 182 -5.64 10.65 -3.24
C ASN A 182 -6.33 11.65 -4.16
N ARG A 183 -7.62 11.47 -4.46
CA ARG A 183 -8.40 12.45 -5.24
C ARG A 183 -8.57 13.78 -4.51
N VAL A 184 -8.81 13.75 -3.19
CA VAL A 184 -8.90 14.95 -2.36
C VAL A 184 -7.57 15.70 -2.39
N LYS A 185 -6.45 15.00 -2.17
CA LYS A 185 -5.11 15.59 -2.24
C LYS A 185 -4.79 16.17 -3.62
N SER A 186 -5.30 15.56 -4.69
CA SER A 186 -5.14 16.07 -6.06
C SER A 186 -6.08 17.24 -6.40
N GLY A 187 -7.00 17.63 -5.51
CA GLY A 187 -7.96 18.71 -5.78
C GLY A 187 -9.05 18.36 -6.81
N ILE A 188 -9.22 17.07 -7.14
CA ILE A 188 -10.16 16.58 -8.17
C ILE A 188 -11.32 15.76 -7.58
N ALA A 189 -11.46 15.74 -6.26
CA ALA A 189 -12.55 15.06 -5.59
C ALA A 189 -13.87 15.82 -5.77
N THR A 190 -14.93 15.07 -6.06
CA THR A 190 -16.28 15.62 -6.19
C THR A 190 -17.00 15.70 -4.84
N PRO A 191 -18.04 16.53 -4.68
CA PRO A 191 -18.82 16.59 -3.44
C PRO A 191 -19.39 15.23 -3.01
N ARG A 192 -19.85 14.41 -3.96
CA ARG A 192 -20.33 13.04 -3.70
C ARG A 192 -19.23 12.13 -3.15
N GLU A 193 -18.00 12.28 -3.63
CA GLU A 193 -16.85 11.52 -3.14
C GLU A 193 -16.46 11.94 -1.72
N LEU A 194 -16.59 13.22 -1.38
CA LEU A 194 -16.40 13.72 -0.02
C LEU A 194 -17.45 13.17 0.95
N VAL A 195 -18.73 13.13 0.54
CA VAL A 195 -19.79 12.48 1.34
C VAL A 195 -19.51 10.98 1.51
N THR A 196 -19.04 10.31 0.45
CA THR A 196 -18.66 8.88 0.52
C THR A 196 -17.49 8.64 1.49
N LEU A 197 -16.51 9.55 1.49
CA LEU A 197 -15.40 9.52 2.44
C LEU A 197 -15.92 9.72 3.87
N ARG A 198 -16.81 10.69 4.12
CA ARG A 198 -17.45 10.93 5.42
C ARG A 198 -18.13 9.67 5.95
N ARG A 199 -19.01 9.06 5.15
CA ARG A 199 -19.72 7.82 5.51
C ARG A 199 -18.76 6.68 5.86
N SER A 200 -17.66 6.56 5.13
CA SER A 200 -16.64 5.55 5.42
C SER A 200 -15.90 5.81 6.75
N LEU A 201 -15.72 7.07 7.14
CA LEU A 201 -15.10 7.47 8.41
C LEU A 201 -16.05 7.31 9.61
N GLU A 202 -17.36 7.47 9.41
CA GLU A 202 -18.40 7.26 10.43
C GLU A 202 -18.45 5.81 10.92
N VAL A 203 -17.97 4.85 10.12
CA VAL A 203 -17.87 3.43 10.49
C VAL A 203 -16.77 3.15 11.54
N ILE A 204 -15.75 4.00 11.63
CA ILE A 204 -14.57 3.76 12.49
C ILE A 204 -14.91 3.63 13.98
N PRO A 205 -15.70 4.54 14.59
CA PRO A 205 -16.13 4.40 15.99
C PRO A 205 -16.87 3.10 16.25
N GLU A 206 -17.75 2.67 15.33
CA GLU A 206 -18.50 1.43 15.46
C GLU A 206 -17.57 0.21 15.45
N LEU A 207 -16.63 0.16 14.49
CA LEU A 207 -15.64 -0.90 14.43
C LEU A 207 -14.83 -0.99 15.73
N ARG A 208 -14.44 0.13 16.35
CA ARG A 208 -13.70 0.12 17.62
C ARG A 208 -14.48 -0.53 18.76
N GLN A 209 -15.80 -0.36 18.80
CA GLN A 209 -16.65 -0.95 19.84
C GLN A 209 -16.77 -2.47 19.70
N LEU A 210 -16.65 -2.99 18.48
CA LEU A 210 -16.74 -4.42 18.21
C LEU A 210 -15.50 -5.20 18.63
N LEU A 211 -14.32 -4.57 18.66
CA LEU A 211 -13.06 -5.25 18.96
C LEU A 211 -12.89 -5.53 20.47
N GLY A 212 -12.15 -6.57 20.84
CA GLY A 212 -11.90 -6.96 22.23
C GLY A 212 -10.44 -7.31 22.52
N ARG A 213 -10.17 -7.82 23.73
CA ARG A 213 -8.88 -8.48 24.05
C ARG A 213 -8.83 -9.84 23.35
N PRO A 214 -7.66 -10.29 22.82
CA PRO A 214 -6.33 -9.67 22.94
C PRO A 214 -6.00 -8.65 21.82
N ILE A 215 -6.96 -8.30 20.96
CA ILE A 215 -6.73 -7.54 19.72
C ILE A 215 -6.88 -6.02 19.88
N ASP A 216 -6.77 -5.47 21.08
CA ASP A 216 -6.93 -4.03 21.33
C ASP A 216 -5.94 -3.16 20.54
N TRP A 217 -4.82 -3.74 20.11
CA TRP A 217 -3.87 -3.07 19.23
C TRP A 217 -4.52 -2.64 17.90
N LEU A 218 -5.53 -3.36 17.39
CA LEU A 218 -6.29 -2.96 16.20
C LEU A 218 -7.15 -1.71 16.48
N LYS A 219 -7.73 -1.59 17.68
CA LYS A 219 -8.46 -0.38 18.08
C LYS A 219 -7.54 0.84 18.07
N ALA A 220 -6.29 0.70 18.50
CA ALA A 220 -5.33 1.78 18.50
C ALA A 220 -5.02 2.29 17.08
N GLN A 221 -5.11 1.43 16.06
CA GLN A 221 -4.92 1.80 14.66
C GLN A 221 -6.15 2.46 14.02
N LEU A 222 -7.35 2.12 14.49
CA LEU A 222 -8.62 2.68 14.03
C LEU A 222 -8.88 4.05 14.67
N LYS A 223 -8.25 5.12 14.19
CA LYS A 223 -8.39 6.47 14.75
C LYS A 223 -9.68 7.15 14.27
N PRO A 224 -10.64 7.49 15.16
CA PRO A 224 -11.81 8.28 14.78
C PRO A 224 -11.41 9.68 14.31
N CYS A 225 -12.13 10.21 13.32
CA CYS A 225 -11.90 11.55 12.78
C CYS A 225 -13.17 12.43 12.91
N PRO A 226 -13.67 12.70 14.13
CA PRO A 226 -14.96 13.36 14.34
C PRO A 226 -15.00 14.79 13.76
N GLU A 227 -13.90 15.54 13.86
CA GLU A 227 -13.80 16.90 13.31
C GLU A 227 -13.95 16.91 11.78
N LEU A 228 -13.31 15.95 11.09
CA LEU A 228 -13.43 15.83 9.63
C LEU A 228 -14.83 15.40 9.21
N VAL A 229 -15.45 14.49 9.97
CA VAL A 229 -16.83 14.05 9.73
C VAL A 229 -17.79 15.23 9.87
N ALA A 230 -17.66 16.02 10.94
CA ALA A 230 -18.46 17.22 11.18
C ALA A 230 -18.25 18.26 10.06
N LEU A 231 -17.00 18.55 9.71
CA LEU A 231 -16.66 19.50 8.65
C LEU A 231 -17.33 19.15 7.32
N ILE A 232 -17.24 17.89 6.88
CA ILE A 232 -17.87 17.48 5.61
C ILE A 232 -19.40 17.54 5.73
N SER A 233 -19.96 17.18 6.89
CA SER A 233 -21.40 17.22 7.12
C SER A 233 -21.98 18.65 7.10
N GLU A 234 -21.25 19.62 7.62
CA GLU A 234 -21.66 21.03 7.65
C GLU A 234 -21.45 21.71 6.29
N ALA A 235 -20.39 21.34 5.58
CA ALA A 235 -20.00 21.99 4.32
C ALA A 235 -20.74 21.47 3.08
N ILE A 236 -21.28 20.24 3.10
CA ILE A 236 -21.87 19.59 1.92
C ILE A 236 -23.26 19.03 2.25
N VAL A 237 -24.28 19.58 1.62
CA VAL A 237 -25.67 19.09 1.72
C VAL A 237 -25.80 17.77 0.96
N GLU A 238 -26.33 16.73 1.62
CA GLU A 238 -26.67 15.47 0.95
C GLU A 238 -27.87 15.70 0.01
N GLN A 239 -27.66 15.52 -1.30
CA GLN A 239 -28.72 15.42 -2.32
C GLN A 239 -28.83 13.98 -2.82
#